data_AF-A0A2T3B7H3-F1
#
_entry.id   AF-A0A2T3B7H3-F1
#
_cell.length_a   1.000
_cell.length_b   1.000
_cell.length_c   1.000
_cell.angle_alpha   90.00
_cell.angle_beta   90.00
_cell.angle_gamma   90.00
#
_symmetry.space_group_name_H-M   'P 1'
#
loop_
_entity.id
_entity.type
_entity.pdbx_description
1 polymer ?
#
loop_
_entity_poly.entity_id
_entity_poly.type
_entity_poly.pdbx_seq_one_letter_code
_entity_poly.pdbx_strand_id
1 'polypeptide(L)'
;MAKTLEKEVVAAIELAITNAQKSGQPPDLHAIAARFNCTYQSVCYIRRRIEKHQRTGVDDRKKPGRKPLADRDKMAESIKGLLARRPGLDQSAIRDCLFDEYGVRLCQATISRMLRRNAIPHKISNKLYKKSKLFTTNEGCVIAGEASGAAATYPLPSASDETCKSPYASAAEVLGEEMPNNLMTTPSANMTSNHPSIGANAMAHNR
;
A
#
# COMPACT_ATOMS: atom_id res chain seq x y z
N MET A 1 -26.79 -4.07 11.09
CA MET A 1 -25.74 -4.54 10.16
C MET A 1 -25.81 -6.06 10.09
N ALA A 2 -25.76 -6.66 8.90
CA ALA A 2 -25.74 -8.12 8.78
C ALA A 2 -24.45 -8.70 9.38
N LYS A 3 -24.55 -9.81 10.11
CA LYS A 3 -23.38 -10.49 10.68
C LYS A 3 -22.47 -10.96 9.54
N THR A 4 -21.17 -10.74 9.69
CA THR A 4 -20.16 -11.25 8.75
C THR A 4 -20.10 -12.77 8.86
N LEU A 5 -20.06 -13.47 7.73
CA LEU A 5 -19.86 -14.93 7.70
C LEU A 5 -18.48 -15.29 8.25
N GLU A 6 -18.40 -16.41 8.96
CA GLU A 6 -17.14 -16.95 9.45
C GLU A 6 -16.21 -17.32 8.29
N LYS A 7 -14.90 -17.14 8.51
CA LYS A 7 -13.89 -17.37 7.45
C LYS A 7 -13.91 -18.81 6.94
N GLU A 8 -14.15 -19.77 7.83
CA GLU A 8 -14.24 -21.20 7.52
C GLU A 8 -15.44 -21.53 6.63
N VAL A 9 -16.61 -20.97 6.97
CA VAL A 9 -17.83 -21.11 6.15
C VAL A 9 -17.62 -20.53 4.75
N VAL A 10 -16.97 -19.37 4.65
CA VAL A 10 -16.68 -18.76 3.35
C VAL A 10 -15.70 -19.62 2.55
N ALA A 11 -14.67 -20.20 3.17
CA ALA A 11 -13.75 -21.11 2.49
C ALA A 11 -14.44 -22.40 2.00
N ALA A 12 -15.37 -22.95 2.79
CA ALA A 12 -16.15 -24.12 2.40
C ALA A 12 -17.08 -23.83 1.21
N ILE A 13 -17.72 -22.65 1.18
CA ILE A 13 -18.52 -22.19 0.04
C ILE A 13 -17.66 -22.01 -1.21
N GLU A 14 -16.48 -21.40 -1.08
CA GLU A 14 -15.51 -21.24 -2.19
C GLU A 14 -15.14 -22.61 -2.78
N LEU A 15 -14.83 -23.60 -1.93
CA LEU A 15 -14.49 -24.95 -2.35
C LEU A 15 -15.67 -25.65 -3.05
N ALA A 16 -16.89 -25.52 -2.52
CA ALA A 16 -18.09 -26.10 -3.13
C ALA A 16 -18.34 -25.54 -4.54
N ILE A 17 -18.23 -24.21 -4.71
CA ILE A 17 -18.37 -23.56 -6.03
C ILE A 17 -17.29 -24.05 -6.98
N THR A 18 -16.04 -24.12 -6.52
CA THR A 18 -14.91 -24.52 -7.36
C THR A 18 -15.00 -25.99 -7.79
N ASN A 19 -15.50 -26.87 -6.91
CA ASN A 19 -15.71 -28.28 -7.24
C ASN A 19 -16.84 -28.47 -8.26
N ALA A 20 -17.94 -27.72 -8.14
CA ALA A 20 -19.01 -27.72 -9.13
C ALA A 20 -18.48 -27.28 -10.51
N GLN A 21 -17.70 -26.19 -10.56
CA GLN A 21 -17.05 -25.73 -11.79
C GLN A 21 -16.13 -26.79 -12.40
N LYS A 22 -15.33 -27.49 -11.59
CA LYS A 22 -14.45 -28.59 -12.06
C LYS A 22 -15.22 -29.78 -12.62
N SER A 23 -16.42 -30.06 -12.11
CA SER A 23 -17.29 -31.12 -12.63
C SER A 23 -17.98 -30.78 -13.95
N GLY A 24 -17.82 -29.55 -14.46
CA GLY A 24 -18.48 -29.07 -15.68
C GLY A 24 -19.96 -28.73 -15.49
N GLN A 25 -20.49 -28.85 -14.28
CA GLN A 25 -21.87 -28.51 -13.94
C GLN A 25 -21.99 -27.07 -13.43
N PRO A 26 -23.09 -26.37 -13.74
CA PRO A 26 -23.35 -25.06 -13.16
C PRO A 26 -23.56 -25.20 -11.64
N PRO A 27 -22.92 -24.36 -10.80
CA PRO A 27 -23.09 -24.45 -9.35
C PRO A 27 -24.51 -24.06 -8.93
N ASP A 28 -25.21 -24.96 -8.21
CA ASP A 28 -26.49 -24.66 -7.58
C ASP A 28 -26.27 -23.81 -6.32
N LEU A 29 -26.43 -22.49 -6.49
CA LEU A 29 -26.20 -21.52 -5.42
C LEU A 29 -27.27 -21.58 -4.33
N HIS A 30 -28.50 -22.02 -4.64
CA HIS A 30 -29.57 -22.16 -3.64
C HIS A 30 -29.28 -23.35 -2.73
N ALA A 31 -28.89 -24.49 -3.29
CA ALA A 31 -28.48 -25.66 -2.51
C ALA A 31 -27.26 -25.36 -1.63
N ILE A 32 -26.26 -24.65 -2.15
CA ILE A 32 -25.09 -24.22 -1.37
C ILE A 32 -25.51 -23.29 -0.22
N ALA A 33 -26.39 -22.32 -0.48
CA ALA A 33 -26.88 -21.40 0.54
C ALA A 33 -27.59 -22.14 1.68
N ALA A 34 -28.48 -23.08 1.33
CA ALA A 34 -29.18 -23.93 2.29
C ALA A 34 -28.22 -24.80 3.11
N ARG A 35 -27.21 -25.42 2.47
CA ARG A 35 -26.23 -26.30 3.14
C ARG A 35 -25.40 -25.58 4.20
N PHE A 36 -25.05 -24.32 3.96
CA PHE A 36 -24.20 -23.52 4.86
C PHE A 36 -25.00 -22.51 5.72
N ASN A 37 -26.33 -22.62 5.77
CA ASN A 37 -27.21 -21.71 6.51
C ASN A 37 -26.91 -20.22 6.24
N CYS A 38 -26.65 -19.87 4.98
CA CYS A 38 -26.32 -18.51 4.56
C CYS A 38 -27.30 -18.00 3.50
N THR A 39 -27.28 -16.70 3.24
CA THR A 39 -28.18 -16.12 2.24
C THR A 39 -27.66 -16.40 0.82
N TYR A 40 -28.59 -16.61 -0.13
CA TYR A 40 -28.27 -16.74 -1.55
C TYR A 40 -27.41 -15.57 -2.06
N GLN A 41 -27.69 -14.35 -1.60
CA GLN A 41 -26.93 -13.16 -1.96
C GLN A 41 -25.46 -13.26 -1.53
N SER A 42 -25.19 -13.76 -0.32
CA SER A 42 -23.82 -14.00 0.15
C SER A 42 -23.05 -14.96 -0.76
N VAL A 43 -23.69 -16.06 -1.17
CA VAL A 43 -23.10 -17.03 -2.11
C VAL A 43 -22.85 -16.39 -3.49
N CYS A 44 -23.81 -15.60 -4.00
CA CYS A 44 -23.64 -14.83 -5.23
C CYS A 44 -22.43 -13.89 -5.19
N TYR A 45 -22.24 -13.15 -4.08
CA TYR A 45 -21.09 -12.28 -3.90
C TYR A 45 -19.77 -13.06 -3.87
N ILE A 46 -19.72 -14.19 -3.17
CA ILE A 46 -18.54 -15.06 -3.13
C ILE A 46 -18.21 -15.57 -4.54
N ARG A 47 -19.21 -16.04 -5.29
CA ARG A 47 -19.06 -16.49 -6.68
C ARG A 47 -18.51 -15.38 -7.58
N ARG A 48 -19.13 -14.20 -7.59
CA ARG A 48 -18.66 -13.05 -8.40
C ARG A 48 -17.21 -12.69 -8.08
N ARG A 49 -16.83 -12.76 -6.79
CA ARG A 49 -15.46 -12.50 -6.37
C ARG A 49 -14.48 -13.55 -6.90
N ILE A 50 -14.84 -14.84 -6.86
CA ILE A 50 -14.02 -15.92 -7.45
C ILE A 50 -13.84 -15.67 -8.95
N GLU A 51 -14.93 -15.39 -9.68
CA GLU A 51 -14.90 -15.11 -11.12
C GLU A 51 -14.03 -13.88 -11.44
N LYS A 52 -14.14 -12.80 -10.65
CA LYS A 52 -13.29 -11.62 -10.78
C LYS A 52 -11.81 -11.96 -10.55
N HIS A 53 -11.51 -12.77 -9.54
CA HIS A 53 -10.14 -13.21 -9.26
C HIS A 53 -9.58 -14.07 -10.39
N GLN A 54 -10.37 -15.01 -10.93
CA GLN A 54 -9.98 -15.82 -12.08
C GLN A 54 -9.73 -14.97 -13.34
N ARG A 55 -10.55 -13.94 -13.57
CA ARG A 55 -10.43 -13.05 -14.74
C ARG A 55 -9.26 -12.07 -14.65
N THR A 56 -9.00 -11.51 -13.46
CA THR A 56 -8.04 -10.39 -13.29
C THR A 56 -6.75 -10.80 -12.59
N GLY A 57 -6.71 -11.95 -11.92
CA GLY A 57 -5.64 -12.34 -11.00
C GLY A 57 -5.60 -11.53 -9.70
N VAL A 58 -6.48 -10.54 -9.51
CA VAL A 58 -6.49 -9.66 -8.35
C VAL A 58 -7.50 -10.16 -7.32
N ASP A 59 -7.06 -10.38 -6.09
CA ASP A 59 -7.94 -10.74 -4.97
C ASP A 59 -8.32 -9.47 -4.19
N ASP A 60 -9.60 -9.10 -4.16
CA ASP A 60 -10.10 -7.92 -3.44
C ASP A 60 -9.82 -7.96 -1.93
N ARG A 61 -9.63 -9.16 -1.34
CA ARG A 61 -9.20 -9.30 0.06
C ARG A 61 -7.76 -8.81 0.25
N LYS A 62 -6.93 -9.02 -0.76
CA LYS A 62 -5.55 -8.55 -0.80
C LYS A 62 -5.55 -7.20 -1.49
N LYS A 63 -6.02 -6.16 -0.78
CA LYS A 63 -5.85 -4.78 -1.24
C LYS A 63 -4.39 -4.62 -1.66
N PRO A 64 -4.10 -4.36 -2.95
CA PRO A 64 -2.72 -4.17 -3.37
C PRO A 64 -2.19 -3.03 -2.51
N GLY A 65 -1.08 -3.29 -1.81
CA GLY A 65 -0.42 -2.26 -1.03
C GLY A 65 -0.07 -1.08 -1.93
N ARG A 66 0.36 0.04 -1.33
CA ARG A 66 0.88 1.16 -2.11
C ARG A 66 1.88 0.60 -3.13
N LYS A 67 1.69 0.96 -4.41
CA LYS A 67 2.57 0.52 -5.50
C LYS A 67 4.00 0.80 -5.06
N PRO A 68 4.92 -0.18 -5.16
CA PRO A 68 6.31 0.07 -4.85
C PRO A 68 6.81 1.21 -5.73
N LEU A 69 7.69 2.03 -5.16
CA LEU A 69 8.33 3.10 -5.91
C LEU A 69 9.11 2.46 -7.08
N ALA A 70 8.85 2.90 -8.31
CA ALA A 70 9.56 2.41 -9.50
C ALA A 70 11.06 2.67 -9.35
N ASP A 71 11.90 1.78 -9.88
CA ASP A 71 13.37 1.90 -9.91
C ASP A 71 14.04 2.15 -8.55
N ARG A 72 13.42 1.67 -7.46
CA ARG A 72 13.93 1.81 -6.10
C ARG A 72 15.39 1.36 -5.95
N ASP A 73 15.76 0.26 -6.59
CA ASP A 73 17.10 -0.30 -6.45
C ASP A 73 18.13 0.56 -7.19
N LYS A 74 17.80 1.08 -8.37
CA LYS A 74 18.63 2.03 -9.12
C LYS A 74 18.82 3.33 -8.35
N MET A 75 17.76 3.87 -7.75
CA MET A 75 17.85 5.04 -6.87
C MET A 75 18.78 4.78 -5.68
N ALA A 76 18.74 3.58 -5.09
CA ALA A 76 19.63 3.23 -4.00
C ALA A 76 21.11 3.17 -4.44
N GLU A 77 21.39 2.67 -5.64
CA GLU A 77 22.73 2.66 -6.24
C GLU A 77 23.23 4.08 -6.55
N SER A 78 22.39 4.94 -7.12
CA SER A 78 22.72 6.36 -7.35
C SER A 78 23.06 7.06 -6.03
N ILE A 79 22.28 6.84 -4.96
CA ILE A 79 22.57 7.40 -3.63
C ILE A 79 23.91 6.90 -3.08
N LYS A 80 24.23 5.60 -3.26
CA LYS A 80 25.53 5.05 -2.85
C LYS A 80 26.67 5.75 -3.59
N GLY A 81 26.55 5.92 -4.91
CA GLY A 81 27.53 6.63 -5.73
C GLY A 81 27.67 8.11 -5.33
N LEU A 82 26.56 8.78 -5.04
CA LEU A 82 26.53 10.18 -4.61
C LEU A 82 27.23 10.36 -3.25
N LEU A 83 26.96 9.49 -2.28
CA LEU A 83 27.58 9.54 -0.96
C LEU A 83 29.05 9.12 -0.95
N ALA A 84 29.45 8.22 -1.86
CA ALA A 84 30.86 7.89 -2.06
C ALA A 84 31.66 9.11 -2.55
N ARG A 85 31.07 9.92 -3.44
CA ARG A 85 31.70 11.16 -3.94
C ARG A 85 31.67 12.29 -2.91
N ARG A 86 30.62 12.37 -2.09
CA ARG A 86 30.38 13.47 -1.14
C ARG A 86 29.87 12.93 0.21
N PRO A 87 30.76 12.43 1.08
CA PRO A 87 30.41 11.83 2.37
C PRO A 87 30.03 12.90 3.41
N GLY A 88 28.85 13.49 3.23
CA GLY A 88 28.36 14.57 4.09
C GLY A 88 27.13 15.30 3.56
N LEU A 89 26.55 14.83 2.44
CA LEU A 89 25.33 15.42 1.91
C LEU A 89 24.17 15.28 2.90
N ASP A 90 23.43 16.36 3.11
CA ASP A 90 22.18 16.33 3.86
C ASP A 90 21.08 15.58 3.06
N GLN A 91 20.09 15.00 3.75
CA GLN A 91 19.01 14.26 3.10
C GLN A 91 18.16 15.14 2.15
N SER A 92 18.11 16.45 2.39
CA SER A 92 17.50 17.41 1.47
C SER A 92 18.24 17.48 0.14
N ALA A 93 19.58 17.57 0.17
CA ALA A 93 20.38 17.57 -1.05
C ALA A 93 20.27 16.23 -1.80
N ILE A 94 20.24 15.10 -1.09
CA ILE A 94 20.00 13.78 -1.71
C ILE A 94 18.65 13.74 -2.42
N ARG A 95 17.60 14.31 -1.79
CA ARG A 95 16.27 14.40 -2.39
C ARG A 95 16.29 15.17 -3.69
N ASP A 96 16.94 16.32 -3.69
CA ASP A 96 16.95 17.23 -4.84
C ASP A 96 17.72 16.57 -6.00
N CYS A 97 18.86 15.91 -5.72
CA CYS A 97 19.55 15.11 -6.74
C CYS A 97 18.72 13.95 -7.32
N LEU A 98 17.94 13.25 -6.49
CA LEU A 98 17.04 12.18 -6.98
C LEU A 98 15.88 12.73 -7.80
N PHE A 99 15.41 13.93 -7.48
CA PHE A 99 14.39 14.61 -8.28
C PHE A 99 14.96 15.01 -9.64
N ASP A 100 16.19 15.50 -9.69
CA ASP A 100 16.84 15.88 -10.96
C ASP A 100 17.12 14.66 -11.85
N GLU A 101 17.52 13.53 -11.27
CA GLU A 101 17.88 12.32 -12.03
C GLU A 101 16.66 11.46 -12.43
N TYR A 102 15.67 11.31 -11.53
CA TYR A 102 14.54 10.40 -11.74
C TYR A 102 13.19 11.12 -11.93
N GLY A 103 13.12 12.44 -11.73
CA GLY A 103 11.87 13.21 -11.78
C GLY A 103 10.91 12.92 -10.62
N VAL A 104 11.35 12.21 -9.57
CA VAL A 104 10.48 11.77 -8.46
C VAL A 104 10.70 12.58 -7.20
N ARG A 105 9.67 13.27 -6.73
CA ARG A 105 9.71 14.00 -5.44
C ARG A 105 9.53 13.04 -4.27
N LEU A 106 10.62 12.77 -3.55
CA LEU A 106 10.59 11.92 -2.35
C LEU A 106 10.51 12.76 -1.08
N CYS A 107 9.72 12.32 -0.10
CA CYS A 107 9.78 12.92 1.24
C CYS A 107 11.03 12.43 1.99
N GLN A 108 11.49 13.23 2.96
CA GLN A 108 12.69 12.92 3.75
C GLN A 108 12.57 11.56 4.47
N ALA A 109 11.37 11.21 4.95
CA ALA A 109 11.12 9.91 5.58
C ALA A 109 11.36 8.73 4.61
N THR A 110 11.04 8.89 3.33
CA THR A 110 11.29 7.86 2.31
C THR A 110 12.78 7.67 2.07
N ILE A 111 13.54 8.76 1.97
CA ILE A 111 15.01 8.72 1.83
C ILE A 111 15.65 8.06 3.05
N SER A 112 15.25 8.45 4.26
CA SER A 112 15.70 7.81 5.50
C SER A 112 15.43 6.31 5.53
N ARG A 113 14.23 5.87 5.09
CA ARG A 113 13.90 4.44 4.98
C ARG A 113 14.73 3.73 3.92
N MET A 114 15.00 4.40 2.80
CA MET A 114 15.80 3.86 1.70
C MET A 114 17.26 3.68 2.12
N LEU A 115 17.85 4.65 2.82
CA LEU A 115 19.19 4.54 3.39
C LEU A 115 19.29 3.37 4.38
N ARG A 116 18.37 3.28 5.34
CA ARG A 116 18.33 2.20 6.34
C ARG A 116 18.14 0.82 5.72
N ARG A 117 17.18 0.66 4.80
CA ARG A 117 16.88 -0.65 4.19
C ARG A 117 18.02 -1.15 3.30
N ASN A 118 18.82 -0.27 2.72
CA ASN A 118 19.96 -0.62 1.88
C ASN A 118 21.30 -0.63 2.65
N ALA A 119 21.27 -0.50 3.98
CA ALA A 119 22.44 -0.42 4.85
C ALA A 119 23.46 0.64 4.40
N ILE A 120 22.99 1.78 3.89
CA ILE A 120 23.86 2.87 3.42
C ILE A 120 24.24 3.73 4.64
N PRO A 121 25.52 3.81 5.02
CA PRO A 121 25.94 4.66 6.13
C PRO A 121 25.74 6.12 5.73
N HIS A 122 24.81 6.78 6.40
CA HIS A 122 24.56 8.21 6.25
C HIS A 122 24.78 8.85 7.61
N LYS A 123 25.52 9.97 7.67
CA LYS A 123 25.66 10.74 8.90
C LYS A 123 24.27 11.14 9.33
N ILE A 124 23.75 10.48 10.37
CA ILE A 124 22.48 10.84 10.98
C ILE A 124 22.68 12.29 11.43
N SER A 125 22.12 13.24 10.70
CA SER A 125 22.09 14.64 11.12
C SER A 125 21.07 14.76 12.24
N ASN A 126 21.40 14.13 13.37
CA ASN A 126 20.79 14.30 14.65
C ASN A 126 21.20 15.68 15.21
N LYS A 127 21.02 16.74 14.40
CA LYS A 127 21.22 18.13 14.83
C LYS A 127 20.26 18.49 15.99
N LEU A 128 19.13 17.79 16.09
CA LEU A 128 18.21 17.80 17.25
C LEU A 128 18.84 17.25 18.54
N TYR A 129 19.86 16.40 18.42
CA TYR A 129 20.51 15.72 19.52
C TYR A 129 21.93 16.25 19.77
N LYS A 130 22.32 17.40 19.21
CA LYS A 130 23.56 18.09 19.65
C LYS A 130 23.58 18.36 21.16
N LYS A 131 22.41 18.39 21.82
CA LYS A 131 22.27 18.48 23.28
C LYS A 131 22.12 17.14 23.99
N SER A 132 21.86 16.03 23.29
CA SER A 132 21.83 14.72 23.94
C SER A 132 23.16 14.00 23.70
N LYS A 133 23.87 13.74 24.79
CA LYS A 133 24.95 12.78 24.81
C LYS A 133 24.36 11.38 24.60
N LEU A 134 24.11 10.96 23.37
CA LEU A 134 23.70 9.59 23.09
C LEU A 134 24.61 8.96 22.04
N PHE A 135 25.50 8.11 22.59
CA PHE A 135 26.14 6.95 21.99
C PHE A 135 27.13 7.20 20.85
N THR A 136 28.40 7.39 21.21
CA THR A 136 29.54 6.93 20.41
C THR A 136 29.75 5.44 20.67
N THR A 137 29.59 4.61 19.64
CA THR A 137 30.02 3.21 19.66
C THR A 137 31.53 3.12 19.84
N ASN A 138 31.93 2.23 20.75
CA ASN A 138 33.28 1.87 21.17
C ASN A 138 34.29 1.75 20.03
N GLU A 139 35.39 2.51 20.13
CA GLU A 139 36.70 2.07 19.67
C GLU A 139 37.71 2.23 20.81
N GLY A 140 38.46 1.16 21.10
CA GLY A 140 39.84 1.30 21.58
C GLY A 140 40.08 1.45 23.07
N CYS A 141 40.21 0.31 23.74
CA CYS A 141 41.09 0.04 24.88
C CYS A 141 42.41 0.86 24.88
N VAL A 142 42.82 1.41 26.04
CA VAL A 142 44.13 1.23 26.72
C VAL A 142 44.35 2.31 27.82
N ILE A 143 44.34 1.81 29.07
CA ILE A 143 45.19 2.12 30.26
C ILE A 143 45.14 3.49 30.99
N ALA A 144 44.69 3.37 32.24
CA ALA A 144 45.13 3.94 33.53
C ALA A 144 45.16 5.45 33.79
N GLY A 145 44.64 5.80 34.98
CA GLY A 145 44.87 7.07 35.66
C GLY A 145 43.82 7.33 36.74
N GLU A 146 44.16 7.00 37.98
CA GLU A 146 43.42 7.33 39.20
C GLU A 146 43.19 8.84 39.35
N ALA A 147 42.04 9.26 39.89
CA ALA A 147 41.94 10.10 41.10
C ALA A 147 40.52 10.67 41.32
N SER A 148 40.06 10.43 42.55
CA SER A 148 39.12 11.18 43.41
C SER A 148 38.17 12.24 42.82
N GLY A 149 36.88 12.03 43.14
CA GLY A 149 36.17 12.90 44.08
C GLY A 149 35.70 14.26 43.60
N ALA A 150 34.40 14.37 43.29
CA ALA A 150 33.54 15.47 43.71
C ALA A 150 32.08 15.17 43.36
N ALA A 151 31.23 15.12 44.39
CA ALA A 151 29.79 15.07 44.24
C ALA A 151 29.29 16.41 43.67
N ALA A 152 28.75 16.38 42.45
CA ALA A 152 28.04 17.51 41.87
C ALA A 152 26.54 17.16 41.76
N THR A 153 25.78 17.75 42.68
CA THR A 153 24.31 17.80 42.65
C THR A 153 23.88 18.59 41.41
N TYR A 154 23.19 17.94 40.47
CA TYR A 154 22.61 18.61 39.31
C TYR A 154 21.19 19.10 39.65
N PRO A 155 20.84 20.37 39.38
CA PRO A 155 19.46 20.83 39.49
C PRO A 155 18.62 20.26 38.34
N LEU A 156 17.44 19.74 38.67
CA LEU A 156 16.37 19.43 37.71
C LEU A 156 15.97 20.71 36.95
N PRO A 157 15.96 20.72 35.61
CA PRO A 157 15.27 21.77 34.87
C PRO A 157 13.76 21.55 34.95
N SER A 158 13.11 22.59 35.46
CA SER A 158 11.68 22.81 35.57
C SER A 158 10.94 22.54 34.26
N ALA A 159 9.75 21.95 34.41
CA ALA A 159 8.73 21.89 33.37
C ALA A 159 8.43 23.30 32.85
N SER A 160 8.43 23.47 31.54
CA SER A 160 7.79 24.59 30.87
C SER A 160 7.09 24.04 29.63
N ASP A 161 5.76 24.17 29.67
CA ASP A 161 4.83 23.95 28.58
C ASP A 161 5.30 24.63 27.29
N GLU A 162 5.58 23.84 26.26
CA GLU A 162 5.56 24.32 24.88
C GLU A 162 4.54 23.51 24.09
N THR A 163 3.36 24.11 24.02
CA THR A 163 2.23 23.80 23.17
C THR A 163 2.70 23.62 21.72
N CYS A 164 2.70 22.37 21.23
CA CYS A 164 2.84 22.09 19.80
C CYS A 164 1.68 22.74 19.04
N LYS A 165 1.92 23.93 18.46
CA LYS A 165 1.03 24.53 17.48
C LYS A 165 1.07 23.69 16.20
N SER A 166 0.01 22.92 15.97
CA SER A 166 -0.32 22.29 14.70
C SER A 166 -0.43 23.35 13.60
N PRO A 167 0.20 23.19 12.42
CA PRO A 167 0.07 24.13 11.32
C PRO A 167 -1.19 23.92 10.47
N TYR A 168 -2.14 23.08 10.90
CA TYR A 168 -3.43 22.97 10.21
C TYR A 168 -4.45 23.93 10.83
N ALA A 169 -4.30 25.21 10.52
CA ALA A 169 -5.36 26.20 10.65
C ALA A 169 -5.84 26.60 9.25
N SER A 170 -7.07 26.19 8.97
CA SER A 170 -8.11 26.89 8.21
C SER A 170 -7.72 27.61 6.90
N ALA A 171 -8.16 27.03 5.78
CA ALA A 171 -8.61 27.79 4.63
C ALA A 171 -10.04 27.30 4.29
N ALA A 172 -11.02 27.95 4.91
CA ALA A 172 -12.43 27.89 4.54
C ALA A 172 -12.85 29.29 4.09
N GLU A 173 -13.72 29.31 3.07
CA GLU A 173 -14.45 30.47 2.53
C GLU A 173 -13.59 31.38 1.61
N VAL A 174 -14.00 31.83 0.42
CA VAL A 174 -15.31 32.18 -0.18
C VAL A 174 -15.12 32.09 -1.72
N LEU A 175 -16.01 31.47 -2.50
CA LEU A 175 -16.93 32.06 -3.51
C LEU A 175 -17.33 30.85 -4.38
N GLY A 176 -18.59 30.43 -4.52
CA GLY A 176 -19.72 31.22 -4.96
C GLY A 176 -19.73 31.25 -6.49
N GLU A 177 -20.32 30.23 -7.14
CA GLU A 177 -21.05 30.37 -8.41
C GLU A 177 -21.69 29.04 -8.89
N GLU A 178 -23.03 29.08 -8.88
CA GLU A 178 -24.01 28.54 -9.83
C GLU A 178 -23.89 27.13 -10.44
N MET A 179 -24.88 26.31 -10.09
CA MET A 179 -25.29 25.08 -10.76
C MET A 179 -26.18 25.38 -11.98
N PRO A 180 -25.80 25.01 -13.20
CA PRO A 180 -26.78 24.78 -14.25
C PRO A 180 -27.28 23.32 -14.18
N ASN A 181 -28.53 23.19 -13.74
CA ASN A 181 -29.39 22.06 -14.05
C ASN A 181 -29.36 21.81 -15.57
N ASN A 182 -28.90 20.63 -15.99
CA ASN A 182 -29.21 20.16 -17.34
C ASN A 182 -29.62 18.68 -17.32
N LEU A 183 -30.94 18.54 -17.36
CA LEU A 183 -31.74 17.63 -18.16
C LEU A 183 -31.14 16.26 -18.52
N MET A 184 -31.87 15.26 -18.03
CA MET A 184 -32.17 14.00 -18.72
C MET A 184 -32.04 14.07 -20.25
N THR A 185 -31.24 13.17 -20.80
CA THR A 185 -31.62 12.49 -22.06
C THR A 185 -30.95 11.11 -22.10
N THR A 186 -31.73 10.07 -21.83
CA THR A 186 -31.38 8.70 -22.16
C THR A 186 -31.78 8.42 -23.61
N PRO A 187 -30.84 8.09 -24.53
CA PRO A 187 -31.23 7.48 -25.78
C PRO A 187 -31.52 5.99 -25.54
N SER A 188 -32.82 5.68 -25.57
CA SER A 188 -33.37 4.37 -25.84
C SER A 188 -32.93 3.93 -27.23
N ALA A 189 -32.07 2.91 -27.33
CA ALA A 189 -31.74 2.27 -28.60
C ALA A 189 -32.29 0.85 -28.58
N ASN A 190 -33.35 0.73 -29.37
CA ASN A 190 -34.15 -0.41 -29.71
C ASN A 190 -33.34 -1.39 -30.59
N MET A 191 -33.55 -2.70 -30.36
CA MET A 191 -33.62 -3.78 -31.35
C MET A 191 -32.55 -3.88 -32.45
N THR A 192 -31.79 -4.99 -32.45
CA THR A 192 -31.93 -6.04 -33.48
C THR A 192 -31.08 -7.26 -33.15
N SER A 193 -31.76 -8.35 -32.84
CA SER A 193 -31.24 -9.71 -32.87
C SER A 193 -30.90 -10.11 -34.30
N ASN A 194 -29.63 -10.35 -34.60
CA ASN A 194 -29.23 -11.11 -35.77
C ASN A 194 -28.69 -12.46 -35.31
N HIS A 195 -29.53 -13.47 -35.46
CA HIS A 195 -29.18 -14.89 -35.50
C HIS A 195 -28.47 -15.20 -36.83
N PRO A 196 -27.23 -15.69 -36.84
CA PRO A 196 -26.76 -16.54 -37.92
C PRO A 196 -27.09 -18.00 -37.60
N SER A 197 -28.15 -18.46 -38.26
CA SER A 197 -28.26 -19.73 -38.97
C SER A 197 -27.29 -20.87 -38.59
N ILE A 198 -27.92 -21.96 -38.17
CA ILE A 198 -27.36 -23.31 -38.01
C ILE A 198 -26.73 -23.76 -39.33
N GLY A 199 -25.40 -23.79 -39.37
CA GLY A 199 -24.65 -24.50 -40.41
C GLY A 199 -24.65 -25.99 -40.11
N ALA A 200 -25.56 -26.72 -40.74
CA ALA A 200 -25.52 -28.18 -40.81
C ALA A 200 -24.27 -28.60 -41.59
N ASN A 201 -23.23 -29.08 -40.88
CA ASN A 201 -22.08 -29.66 -41.53
C ASN A 201 -22.29 -31.16 -41.69
N ALA A 202 -22.27 -31.56 -42.97
CA ALA A 202 -22.56 -32.88 -43.47
C ALA A 202 -21.60 -33.94 -42.90
N MET A 203 -22.18 -35.10 -42.60
CA MET A 203 -21.48 -36.36 -42.41
C MET A 203 -20.68 -36.70 -43.67
N ALA A 204 -19.36 -36.79 -43.54
CA ALA A 204 -18.51 -37.50 -44.48
C ALA A 204 -18.17 -38.87 -43.87
N HIS A 205 -18.88 -39.90 -44.33
CA HIS A 205 -18.39 -41.28 -44.25
C HIS A 205 -17.19 -41.40 -45.19
N ASN A 206 -16.04 -41.82 -44.66
CA ASN A 206 -15.02 -42.46 -45.46
C ASN A 206 -14.72 -43.84 -44.86
N ARG A 207 -14.60 -44.77 -45.81
CA ARG A 207 -14.37 -46.21 -45.69
C ARG A 207 -13.11 -46.54 -44.91
#